data_AF-A0A2M6YK13-F1
#
_entry.id   AF-A0A2M6YK13-F1
#
_cell.length_a   1.000
_cell.length_b   1.000
_cell.length_c   1.000
_cell.angle_alpha   90.00
_cell.angle_beta   90.00
_cell.angle_gamma   90.00
#
_symmetry.space_group_name_H-M   'P 1'
#
loop_
_entity.id
_entity.type
_entity.pdbx_description
1 polymer ?
#
loop_
_entity_poly.entity_id
_entity_poly.type
_entity_poly.pdbx_seq_one_letter_code
_entity_poly.pdbx_strand_id
1 'polypeptide(L)' 'MGCPVFGVHYSPAVIPQMMKQSGGRIVDIGSTAAIRMTFFGGPEYTVSKHGVGGLTQHLAWELADSRITVNTVCPGGVQ' A
#
# COMPACT_ATOMS: atom_id res chain seq x y z
N MET A 1 -0.09 -16.84 -14.40
CA MET A 1 -1.15 -16.61 -13.40
C MET A 1 -0.57 -15.69 -12.34
N GLY A 2 -0.84 -14.39 -12.26
CA GLY A 2 -1.56 -13.45 -13.10
C GLY A 2 -0.86 -12.09 -13.01
N CYS A 3 -0.88 -11.33 -14.10
CA CYS A 3 -0.38 -9.96 -14.13
C CYS A 3 -1.48 -9.13 -14.80
N PRO A 4 -2.35 -8.44 -14.02
CA PRO A 4 -2.99 -7.25 -14.58
C PRO A 4 -3.35 -6.13 -13.58
N VAL A 5 -2.73 -5.98 -12.39
CA VAL A 5 -3.08 -4.85 -11.48
C VAL A 5 -1.92 -3.91 -11.11
N PHE A 6 -0.68 -4.21 -11.50
CA PHE A 6 0.47 -3.34 -11.23
C PHE A 6 0.33 -1.90 -11.77
N GLY A 7 -0.54 -1.68 -12.76
CA GLY A 7 -0.62 -0.43 -13.51
C GLY A 7 -1.63 0.62 -13.02
N VAL A 8 -2.52 0.32 -12.07
CA VAL A 8 -3.66 1.22 -11.77
C VAL A 8 -3.48 2.02 -10.48
N HIS A 9 -2.76 1.50 -9.48
CA HIS A 9 -2.65 2.14 -8.16
C HIS A 9 -1.29 2.76 -7.86
N TYR A 10 -0.21 2.05 -8.22
CA TYR A 10 1.13 2.59 -8.18
C TYR A 10 1.52 3.06 -9.58
N SER A 11 2.29 4.14 -9.67
CA SER A 11 2.70 4.71 -10.97
C SER A 11 3.21 3.58 -11.87
N PRO A 12 2.63 3.38 -13.07
CA PRO A 12 2.92 2.24 -13.94
C PRO A 12 4.41 2.15 -14.36
N ALA A 13 5.20 3.19 -14.05
CA ALA A 13 6.65 3.21 -14.24
C ALA A 13 7.45 2.53 -13.11
N VAL A 14 6.96 2.56 -11.86
CA VAL A 14 7.79 2.20 -10.68
C VAL A 14 7.95 0.70 -10.54
N ILE A 15 6.85 -0.05 -10.60
CA ILE A 15 6.87 -1.51 -10.39
C ILE A 15 7.69 -2.23 -11.47
N PRO A 16 7.50 -1.98 -12.78
CA PRO A 16 8.30 -2.64 -13.81
C PRO A 16 9.79 -2.34 -13.69
N GLN A 17 10.17 -1.13 -13.25
CA GLN A 17 11.55 -0.78 -13.01
C GLN A 17 12.13 -1.53 -11.80
N MET A 18 11.39 -1.62 -10.69
CA MET A 18 11.81 -2.41 -9.52
C MET A 18 11.96 -3.89 -9.85
N MET A 19 11.08 -4.45 -10.69
CA MET A 19 11.20 -5.82 -11.17
C MET A 19 12.47 -6.03 -12.01
N LYS A 20 12.80 -5.08 -12.92
CA LYS A 20 14.07 -5.11 -13.67
C LYS A 20 15.29 -5.02 -12.76
N GLN A 21 15.17 -4.28 -11.66
CA GLN A 21 16.21 -4.16 -10.62
C GLN A 21 16.26 -5.34 -9.66
N SER A 22 15.40 -6.35 -9.84
CA SER A 22 15.31 -7.57 -9.00
C SER A 22 15.07 -7.28 -7.51
N GLY A 23 14.36 -6.19 -7.20
CA GLY A 23 13.98 -5.88 -5.84
C GLY A 23 13.57 -4.42 -5.62
N GLY A 24 12.93 -4.16 -4.49
CA GLY A 24 12.48 -2.83 -4.14
C GLY A 24 11.81 -2.76 -2.76
N ARG A 25 11.54 -1.53 -2.32
CA ARG A 25 10.79 -1.22 -1.11
C ARG A 25 9.78 -0.14 -1.46
N ILE A 26 8.51 -0.42 -1.20
CA ILE A 26 7.42 0.54 -1.35
C ILE A 26 6.88 0.83 0.06
N VAL A 27 6.70 2.10 0.38
CA VAL A 27 6.21 2.56 1.68
C VAL A 27 5.04 3.51 1.48
N ASP A 28 3.86 3.07 1.89
CA ASP A 28 2.64 3.86 1.92
C ASP A 28 2.51 4.66 3.22
N ILE A 29 1.92 5.84 3.15
CA ILE A 29 1.57 6.65 4.32
C ILE A 29 0.08 6.46 4.65
N GLY A 30 -0.17 5.60 5.62
CA GLY A 30 -1.49 5.29 6.14
C GLY A 30 -1.94 6.27 7.23
N SER A 31 -2.61 5.69 8.22
CA SER A 31 -3.06 6.34 9.45
C SER A 31 -3.43 5.21 10.41
N THR A 32 -3.54 5.47 11.71
CA THR A 32 -4.21 4.51 12.61
C THR A 32 -5.61 4.13 12.11
N ALA A 33 -6.26 5.02 11.36
CA ALA A 33 -7.51 4.77 10.66
C ALA A 33 -7.45 3.68 9.57
N ALA A 34 -6.26 3.18 9.21
CA ALA A 34 -6.08 2.14 8.20
C ALA A 34 -6.30 0.71 8.73
N ILE A 35 -6.28 0.54 10.05
CA ILE A 35 -6.38 -0.76 10.72
C ILE A 35 -7.48 -0.81 11.79
N ARG A 36 -8.06 0.34 12.14
CA ARG A 36 -9.12 0.47 13.14
C ARG A 36 -9.94 1.73 12.89
N MET A 37 -11.10 1.83 13.52
CA MET A 37 -11.90 3.07 13.47
C MET A 37 -11.12 4.26 14.07
N THR A 38 -11.39 5.46 13.56
CA THR A 38 -10.90 6.70 14.13
C THR A 38 -12.08 7.64 14.42
N PHE A 39 -12.02 8.32 15.56
CA PHE A 39 -12.94 9.42 15.85
C PHE A 39 -12.61 10.67 15.03
N PHE A 40 -11.36 10.80 14.57
CA PHE A 40 -10.89 11.90 13.75
C PHE A 40 -11.02 11.54 12.26
N GLY A 41 -11.90 12.22 11.53
CA GLY A 41 -12.05 12.11 10.06
C GLY A 41 -13.29 11.37 9.55
N GLY A 42 -14.12 10.82 10.44
CA GLY A 42 -15.39 10.20 10.03
C GLY A 42 -15.26 8.87 9.26
N PRO A 43 -16.39 8.29 8.83
CA PRO A 43 -16.42 7.01 8.11
C PRO A 43 -15.70 7.06 6.76
N GLU A 44 -15.80 8.15 6.02
CA GLU A 44 -15.18 8.34 4.70
C GLU A 44 -13.64 8.30 4.75
N TYR A 45 -13.04 8.94 5.76
CA TYR A 45 -11.60 8.88 5.98
C TYR A 45 -11.18 7.48 6.43
N THR A 46 -11.97 6.87 7.33
CA THR A 46 -11.73 5.50 7.79
C THR A 46 -11.74 4.51 6.62
N VAL A 47 -12.73 4.59 5.72
CA VAL A 47 -12.81 3.78 4.49
C VAL A 47 -11.62 4.06 3.59
N SER A 48 -11.29 5.32 3.35
CA SER A 48 -10.16 5.71 2.50
C SER A 48 -8.84 5.15 3.03
N LYS A 49 -8.62 5.20 4.34
CA LYS A 49 -7.39 4.69 4.97
C LYS A 49 -7.36 3.17 5.09
N HIS A 50 -8.49 2.51 5.31
CA HIS A 50 -8.57 1.05 5.20
C HIS A 50 -8.30 0.58 3.76
N GLY A 51 -8.70 1.36 2.75
CA GLY A 51 -8.37 1.11 1.35
C GLY A 51 -6.85 1.06 1.13
N VAL A 52 -6.09 1.97 1.74
CA VAL A 52 -4.62 1.94 1.70
C VAL A 52 -4.10 0.65 2.36
N GLY A 53 -4.59 0.29 3.55
CA GLY A 53 -4.17 -0.93 4.24
C GLY A 53 -4.43 -2.21 3.44
N GLY A 54 -5.63 -2.33 2.86
CA GLY A 54 -6.00 -3.47 2.01
C GLY A 54 -5.18 -3.52 0.71
N LEU A 55 -4.94 -2.38 0.08
CA LEU A 55 -4.09 -2.28 -1.10
C LEU A 55 -2.67 -2.77 -0.83
N THR A 56 -2.06 -2.32 0.27
CA THR A 56 -0.71 -2.74 0.66
C THR A 56 -0.64 -4.24 0.92
N GLN A 57 -1.63 -4.83 1.58
CA GLN A 57 -1.67 -6.29 1.78
C GLN A 57 -1.76 -7.04 0.45
N HIS A 58 -2.61 -6.57 -0.47
CA HIS A 58 -2.75 -7.18 -1.78
C HIS A 58 -1.44 -7.10 -2.58
N LEU A 59 -0.83 -5.91 -2.64
CA LEU A 59 0.42 -5.70 -3.37
C LEU A 59 1.60 -6.46 -2.75
N ALA A 60 1.68 -6.54 -1.42
CA ALA A 60 2.71 -7.32 -0.74
C ALA A 60 2.65 -8.81 -1.12
N TRP A 61 1.44 -9.36 -1.31
CA TRP A 61 1.25 -10.73 -1.78
C TRP A 61 1.66 -10.88 -3.25
N GLU A 62 1.18 -10.00 -4.13
CA GLU A 62 1.47 -10.08 -5.57
C GLU A 62 2.96 -9.88 -5.91
N LEU A 63 3.65 -9.05 -5.13
CA LEU A 63 5.04 -8.65 -5.37
C LEU A 63 6.07 -9.50 -4.60
N ALA A 64 5.61 -10.44 -3.78
CA ALA A 64 6.46 -11.27 -2.91
C ALA A 64 7.57 -11.98 -3.70
N ASP A 65 7.22 -12.59 -4.84
CA ASP A 65 8.16 -13.33 -5.69
C ASP A 65 9.19 -12.42 -6.38
N SER A 66 8.86 -11.14 -6.55
CA SER A 66 9.72 -10.14 -7.20
C SER A 66 10.71 -9.47 -6.24
N ARG A 67 10.82 -9.96 -4.99
CA ARG A 67 11.66 -9.36 -3.93
C ARG A 67 11.34 -7.90 -3.63
N ILE A 68 10.12 -7.48 -3.93
CA ILE A 68 9.61 -6.14 -3.62
C ILE A 68 8.70 -6.26 -2.41
N THR A 69 8.98 -5.50 -1.36
CA THR A 69 8.13 -5.46 -0.17
C THR A 69 7.33 -4.16 -0.16
N VAL A 70 6.05 -4.26 0.19
CA VAL A 70 5.15 -3.11 0.33
C VAL A 70 4.69 -3.04 1.77
N ASN A 71 4.86 -1.88 2.41
CA ASN A 71 4.47 -1.69 3.81
C ASN A 71 3.77 -0.34 3.98
N THR A 72 2.87 -0.25 4.95
CA THR A 72 2.17 0.98 5.29
C THR A 72 2.59 1.45 6.68
N VAL A 73 3.09 2.68 6.75
CA VAL A 73 3.32 3.34 8.03
C VAL A 73 2.00 3.97 8.47
N CYS A 74 1.52 3.61 9.66
CA CYS A 74 0.24 4.06 10.18
C CYS A 74 0.43 5.05 11.34
N PRO A 75 0.67 6.35 11.06
CA PRO A 75 0.85 7.35 12.11
C PRO A 75 -0.43 7.57 12.91
N GLY A 76 -0.27 7.79 14.21
CA GLY A 76 -1.28 8.38 15.08
C GLY A 76 -1.28 9.91 14.99
N GLY A 77 -1.93 10.59 15.94
CA GLY A 77 -1.71 12.02 16.11
C GLY A 77 -0.23 12.27 16.34
N VAL A 78 0.42 12.92 15.38
CA VAL A 78 1.79 13.40 15.53
C VAL A 78 1.72 14.75 16.24
N GLN A 79 2.51 14.88 17.32
CA GLN A 79 2.59 16.08 18.14
C GLN A 79 3.60 17.07 17.57
#